data_AF-A0A8B9ZTG5-F1
#
_entry.id   AF-A0A8B9ZTG5-F1
#
_cell.length_a   1.000
_cell.length_b   1.000
_cell.length_c   1.000
_cell.angle_alpha   90.00
_cell.angle_beta   90.00
_cell.angle_gamma   90.00
#
_symmetry.space_group_name_H-M   'P 1'
#
loop_
_entity.id
_entity.type
_entity.pdbx_description
1 polymer ?
#
loop_
_entity_poly.entity_id
_entity_poly.type
_entity_poly.pdbx_seq_one_letter_code
_entity_poly.pdbx_strand_id
1 'polypeptide(L)'
;MLSRLVLSAVRSLTRAVVIYSVLHVVRPIHTSQQRSAPVPPLPEKGGEVRHGLIPEEFFQFLYPKTGVTGPYMLGTGLLLYFLSKEIYVVNHETVAAACILSVIIYGIKKYGADVAAFADKLNEEKIAKVTDIKNNSIKDLEAAIDQEKKEQWRAEGRSYLFDAKRNNIAMLLEANYRERLLTVYNEVKKRLDYQVAMQNLKHQKEQDHMIQWVEKNVVQSITPQQQKESIAKCISDLKALSKSAQVAV
;
A
#
# COMPACT_ATOMS: atom_id res chain seq x y z
N MET A 1 34.65 22.91 -44.22
CA MET A 1 34.42 24.31 -43.79
C MET A 1 33.32 24.25 -42.73
N LEU A 2 33.68 24.13 -41.44
CA LEU A 2 33.73 25.24 -40.47
C LEU A 2 32.33 25.89 -40.30
N SER A 3 31.59 25.55 -39.23
CA SER A 3 31.45 26.31 -37.94
C SER A 3 30.71 27.65 -38.11
N ARG A 4 29.94 28.24 -37.19
CA ARG A 4 29.39 28.03 -35.83
C ARG A 4 28.58 29.32 -35.53
N LEU A 5 27.61 29.27 -34.61
CA LEU A 5 27.06 30.35 -33.71
C LEU A 5 25.55 30.11 -33.54
N VAL A 6 24.99 29.59 -32.43
CA VAL A 6 25.03 29.97 -30.99
C VAL A 6 24.55 31.40 -30.72
N LEU A 7 23.31 31.51 -30.23
CA LEU A 7 22.76 32.50 -29.29
C LEU A 7 21.37 32.01 -28.86
N SER A 8 21.23 31.21 -27.79
CA SER A 8 21.04 31.61 -26.39
C SER A 8 19.81 32.51 -26.11
N ALA A 9 18.79 31.88 -25.51
CA ALA A 9 17.97 32.34 -24.39
C ALA A 9 17.20 33.68 -24.47
N VAL A 10 15.87 33.60 -24.51
CA VAL A 10 14.99 34.42 -23.65
C VAL A 10 13.96 33.50 -23.00
N ARG A 11 14.06 33.41 -21.66
CA ARG A 11 13.01 32.91 -20.78
C ARG A 11 11.87 33.92 -20.80
N SER A 12 10.67 33.53 -21.21
CA SER A 12 9.44 34.18 -20.71
C SER A 12 8.63 33.15 -19.95
N LEU A 13 8.71 33.29 -18.64
CA LEU A 13 7.90 32.63 -17.63
C LEU A 13 6.43 33.03 -17.81
N THR A 14 5.69 32.39 -18.71
CA THR A 14 4.22 32.44 -18.67
C THR A 14 3.74 31.28 -17.82
N ARG A 15 3.58 31.60 -16.54
CA ARG A 15 2.78 30.86 -15.55
C ARG A 15 1.43 30.54 -16.20
N ALA A 16 1.29 29.36 -16.80
CA ALA A 16 -0.01 28.84 -17.18
C ALA A 16 -0.70 28.46 -15.87
N VAL A 17 -1.46 29.41 -15.35
CA VAL A 17 -2.47 29.16 -14.33
C VAL A 17 -3.35 28.06 -14.90
N VAL A 18 -3.23 26.85 -14.34
CA VAL A 18 -4.21 25.79 -14.53
C VAL A 18 -5.47 26.31 -13.88
N ILE A 19 -6.26 27.04 -14.68
CA ILE A 19 -7.65 27.29 -14.37
C ILE A 19 -8.24 25.89 -14.32
N TYR A 20 -8.58 25.44 -13.12
CA TYR A 20 -9.51 24.33 -12.93
C TYR A 20 -10.72 24.66 -13.80
N SER A 21 -10.80 24.04 -14.98
CA SER A 21 -11.99 24.04 -15.77
C SER A 21 -13.03 23.35 -14.91
N VAL A 22 -13.81 24.16 -14.21
CA VAL A 22 -15.09 23.80 -13.63
C VAL A 22 -15.78 23.01 -14.72
N LEU A 23 -15.86 21.69 -14.54
CA LEU A 23 -16.75 20.84 -15.31
C LEU A 23 -18.08 21.57 -15.27
N HIS A 24 -18.47 22.17 -16.39
CA HIS A 24 -19.81 22.68 -16.54
C HIS A 24 -20.69 21.45 -16.29
N VAL A 25 -21.28 21.40 -15.10
CA VAL A 25 -22.46 20.59 -14.86
C VAL A 25 -23.49 21.21 -15.78
N VAL A 26 -23.53 20.72 -17.01
CA VAL A 26 -24.63 20.94 -17.93
C VAL A 26 -25.81 20.36 -17.19
N ARG A 27 -26.56 21.22 -16.48
CA ARG A 27 -27.92 20.89 -16.08
C ARG A 27 -28.63 20.66 -17.40
N PRO A 28 -29.05 19.43 -17.73
CA PRO A 28 -29.81 19.21 -18.95
C PRO A 28 -31.10 20.00 -18.79
N ILE A 29 -31.21 21.12 -19.50
CA ILE A 29 -32.45 21.83 -19.70
C ILE A 29 -33.39 20.83 -20.37
N HIS A 30 -34.41 20.39 -19.62
CA HIS A 30 -35.63 19.65 -19.97
C HIS A 30 -35.90 19.31 -21.46
N THR A 31 -34.99 18.60 -22.12
CA THR A 31 -35.23 17.95 -23.42
C THR A 31 -34.73 16.50 -23.43
N SER A 32 -34.54 15.88 -22.26
CA SER A 32 -34.42 14.43 -22.19
C SER A 32 -35.80 13.86 -22.54
N GLN A 33 -35.85 13.00 -23.55
CA GLN A 33 -37.08 12.25 -23.84
C GLN A 33 -37.55 11.59 -22.55
N GLN A 34 -38.80 11.81 -22.16
CA GLN A 34 -39.40 11.30 -20.92
C GLN A 34 -39.23 9.77 -20.74
N ARG A 35 -38.92 9.04 -21.81
CA ARG A 35 -38.63 7.60 -21.82
C ARG A 35 -37.40 7.17 -21.02
N SER A 36 -36.51 8.09 -20.65
CA SER A 36 -35.26 7.78 -19.91
C SER A 36 -35.27 8.27 -18.46
N ALA A 37 -36.41 8.76 -17.97
CA ALA A 37 -36.55 9.10 -16.56
C ALA A 37 -36.58 7.81 -15.72
N PRO A 38 -35.92 7.77 -14.55
CA PRO A 38 -36.07 6.68 -13.60
C PRO A 38 -37.56 6.55 -13.22
N VAL A 39 -38.14 5.40 -13.52
CA VAL A 39 -39.51 5.07 -13.12
C VAL A 39 -39.50 4.73 -11.63
N PRO A 40 -40.48 5.17 -10.83
CA PRO A 40 -40.59 4.72 -9.46
C PRO A 40 -40.66 3.19 -9.39
N PRO A 41 -40.09 2.58 -8.33
CA PRO A 41 -40.18 1.13 -8.17
C PRO A 41 -41.65 0.70 -8.07
N LEU A 42 -41.94 -0.49 -8.56
CA LEU A 42 -43.28 -1.07 -8.41
C LEU A 42 -43.54 -1.34 -6.92
N PRO A 43 -44.77 -1.13 -6.44
CA PRO A 43 -45.15 -1.52 -5.08
C PRO A 43 -44.99 -3.04 -4.91
N GLU A 44 -44.47 -3.47 -3.76
CA GLU A 44 -44.21 -4.89 -3.49
C GLU A 44 -45.48 -5.74 -3.42
N LYS A 45 -46.61 -5.13 -3.01
CA LYS A 45 -47.90 -5.80 -2.89
C LYS A 45 -48.96 -5.05 -3.71
N GLY A 46 -49.73 -5.81 -4.48
CA GLY A 46 -50.93 -5.32 -5.15
C GLY A 46 -52.11 -5.15 -4.19
N GLY A 47 -53.19 -4.52 -4.67
CA GLY A 47 -54.44 -4.41 -3.93
C GLY A 47 -55.07 -5.79 -3.67
N GLU A 48 -55.70 -5.94 -2.50
CA GLU A 48 -56.35 -7.20 -2.11
C GLU A 48 -57.65 -7.43 -2.91
N VAL A 49 -57.88 -8.67 -3.34
CA VAL A 49 -59.05 -9.06 -4.14
C VAL A 49 -59.71 -10.27 -3.51
N ARG A 50 -61.02 -10.17 -3.24
CA ARG A 50 -61.84 -11.29 -2.76
C ARG A 50 -62.45 -12.05 -3.93
N HIS A 51 -62.54 -13.38 -3.78
CA HIS A 51 -63.13 -14.29 -4.77
C HIS A 51 -62.50 -14.22 -6.18
N GLY A 52 -61.31 -13.65 -6.32
CA GLY A 52 -60.55 -13.54 -7.58
C GLY A 52 -60.99 -12.44 -8.55
N LEU A 53 -62.18 -11.85 -8.37
CA LEU A 53 -62.74 -10.83 -9.28
C LEU A 53 -63.00 -9.48 -8.60
N ILE A 54 -63.44 -9.48 -7.34
CA ILE A 54 -63.99 -8.28 -6.69
C ILE A 54 -62.92 -7.68 -5.76
N PRO A 55 -62.48 -6.43 -5.98
CA PRO A 55 -61.46 -5.80 -5.14
C PRO A 55 -61.99 -5.51 -3.73
N GLU A 56 -61.10 -5.54 -2.73
CA GLU A 56 -61.46 -5.22 -1.33
C GLU A 56 -61.99 -3.78 -1.20
N GLU A 57 -61.52 -2.87 -2.05
CA GLU A 57 -61.99 -1.49 -2.13
C GLU A 57 -63.52 -1.39 -2.30
N PHE A 58 -64.13 -2.33 -3.04
CA PHE A 58 -65.58 -2.38 -3.21
C PHE A 58 -66.30 -2.79 -1.91
N PHE A 59 -65.69 -3.71 -1.14
CA PHE A 59 -66.20 -4.09 0.17
C PHE A 59 -66.08 -2.95 1.17
N GLN A 60 -64.93 -2.26 1.19
CA GLN A 60 -64.70 -1.09 2.06
C GLN A 60 -65.67 0.05 1.75
N PHE A 61 -65.99 0.28 0.47
CA PHE A 61 -66.96 1.29 0.06
C PHE A 61 -68.36 1.05 0.65
N LEU A 62 -68.82 -0.21 0.68
CA LEU A 62 -70.15 -0.59 1.16
C LEU A 62 -70.21 -0.89 2.67
N TYR A 63 -69.05 -1.17 3.27
CA TYR A 63 -68.89 -1.49 4.69
C TYR A 63 -69.57 -0.48 5.64
N PRO A 64 -69.38 0.85 5.53
CA PRO A 64 -69.96 1.81 6.47
C PRO A 64 -71.50 1.89 6.41
N LYS A 65 -72.14 1.36 5.36
CA LYS A 65 -73.60 1.43 5.17
C LYS A 65 -74.30 0.11 5.44
N THR A 66 -73.67 -1.00 5.09
CA THR A 66 -74.32 -2.31 5.04
C THR A 66 -73.53 -3.41 5.77
N GLY A 67 -72.41 -3.04 6.41
CA GLY A 67 -71.52 -3.96 7.11
C GLY A 67 -70.84 -4.95 6.16
N VAL A 68 -70.23 -6.00 6.74
CA VAL A 68 -69.52 -7.04 5.98
C VAL A 68 -70.46 -7.81 5.05
N THR A 69 -71.69 -8.05 5.46
CA THR A 69 -72.67 -8.86 4.72
C THR A 69 -73.28 -8.14 3.53
N GLY A 70 -73.23 -6.81 3.52
CA GLY A 70 -73.83 -5.97 2.48
C GLY A 70 -73.42 -6.35 1.04
N PRO A 71 -72.13 -6.35 0.70
CA PRO A 71 -71.66 -6.76 -0.62
C PRO A 71 -72.09 -8.19 -1.01
N TYR A 72 -72.13 -9.11 -0.05
CA TYR A 72 -72.56 -10.49 -0.30
C TYR A 72 -74.05 -10.57 -0.60
N MET A 73 -74.89 -9.85 0.16
CA MET A 73 -76.34 -9.78 -0.08
C MET A 73 -76.66 -9.06 -1.38
N LEU A 74 -75.87 -8.05 -1.75
CA LEU A 74 -75.97 -7.39 -3.06
C LEU A 74 -75.63 -8.37 -4.18
N GLY A 75 -74.55 -9.15 -4.05
CA GLY A 75 -74.15 -10.14 -5.04
C GLY A 75 -75.20 -11.25 -5.24
N THR A 76 -75.71 -11.83 -4.16
CA THR A 76 -76.77 -12.85 -4.24
C THR A 76 -78.09 -12.27 -4.75
N GLY A 77 -78.44 -11.05 -4.34
CA GLY A 77 -79.62 -10.32 -4.82
C GLY A 77 -79.58 -10.02 -6.31
N LEU A 78 -78.43 -9.57 -6.83
CA LEU A 78 -78.24 -9.34 -8.27
C LEU A 78 -78.32 -10.65 -9.08
N LEU A 79 -77.72 -11.73 -8.58
CA LEU A 79 -77.79 -13.04 -9.23
C LEU A 79 -79.24 -13.52 -9.33
N LEU A 80 -80.01 -13.45 -8.23
CA LEU A 80 -81.42 -13.84 -8.22
C LEU A 80 -82.28 -12.93 -9.11
N TYR A 81 -81.97 -11.64 -9.16
CA TYR A 81 -82.64 -10.69 -10.06
C TYR A 81 -82.40 -11.04 -11.54
N PHE A 82 -81.16 -11.35 -11.93
CA PHE A 82 -80.85 -11.73 -13.32
C PHE A 82 -81.56 -13.02 -13.75
N LEU A 83 -81.69 -14.00 -12.84
CA LEU A 83 -82.46 -15.22 -13.09
C LEU A 83 -83.97 -14.93 -13.14
N SER A 84 -84.52 -14.16 -12.18
CA SER A 84 -85.95 -13.88 -12.09
C SER A 84 -86.47 -13.01 -13.23
N LYS A 85 -85.63 -12.16 -13.82
CA LYS A 85 -85.98 -11.31 -14.97
C LYS A 85 -85.54 -11.90 -16.31
N GLU A 86 -85.03 -13.13 -16.32
CA GLU A 86 -84.52 -13.82 -17.51
C GLU A 86 -83.47 -12.99 -18.30
N ILE A 87 -82.81 -12.04 -17.63
CA ILE A 87 -81.68 -11.29 -18.20
C ILE A 87 -80.51 -12.26 -18.42
N TYR A 88 -80.42 -13.29 -17.56
CA TYR A 88 -79.54 -14.43 -17.74
C TYR A 88 -80.35 -15.71 -17.93
N VAL A 89 -80.43 -16.18 -19.18
CA VAL A 89 -81.18 -17.41 -19.55
C VAL A 89 -80.29 -18.64 -19.39
N VAL A 90 -80.80 -19.66 -18.68
CA VAL A 90 -80.07 -20.92 -18.44
C VAL A 90 -80.14 -21.81 -19.67
N ASN A 91 -79.14 -21.68 -20.55
CA ASN A 91 -78.95 -22.50 -21.74
C ASN A 91 -77.98 -23.66 -21.50
N HIS A 92 -77.90 -24.61 -22.45
CA HIS A 92 -76.89 -25.68 -22.44
C HIS A 92 -75.43 -25.14 -22.38
N GLU A 93 -75.18 -23.95 -22.92
CA GLU A 93 -73.89 -23.25 -22.83
C GLU A 93 -73.55 -22.83 -21.39
N THR A 94 -74.54 -22.54 -20.53
CA THR A 94 -74.28 -22.15 -19.14
C THR A 94 -73.73 -23.29 -18.30
N VAL A 95 -74.14 -24.53 -18.60
CA VAL A 95 -73.59 -25.75 -18.01
C VAL A 95 -72.15 -25.96 -18.47
N ALA A 96 -71.86 -25.73 -19.76
CA ALA A 96 -70.49 -25.78 -20.28
C ALA A 96 -69.59 -24.72 -19.64
N ALA A 97 -70.09 -23.49 -19.47
CA ALA A 97 -69.37 -22.40 -18.81
C ALA A 97 -69.03 -22.73 -17.34
N ALA A 98 -69.96 -23.34 -16.60
CA ALA A 98 -69.72 -23.76 -15.21
C ALA A 98 -68.60 -24.83 -15.13
N CYS A 99 -68.60 -25.79 -16.05
CA CYS A 99 -67.53 -26.79 -16.16
C CYS A 99 -66.16 -26.13 -16.45
N ILE A 100 -66.09 -25.24 -17.44
CA ILE A 100 -64.85 -24.51 -17.78
C ILE A 100 -64.36 -23.68 -16.59
N LEU A 101 -65.25 -22.94 -15.92
CA LEU A 101 -64.92 -22.14 -14.74
C LEU A 101 -64.34 -22.99 -13.62
N SER A 102 -64.92 -24.17 -13.36
CA SER A 102 -64.43 -25.10 -12.33
C SER A 102 -63.01 -25.60 -12.62
N VAL A 103 -62.69 -25.89 -13.88
CA VAL A 103 -61.35 -26.33 -14.30
C VAL A 103 -60.35 -25.18 -14.16
N ILE A 104 -60.74 -23.95 -14.52
CA ILE A 104 -59.89 -22.76 -14.34
C ILE A 104 -59.59 -22.53 -12.86
N ILE A 105 -60.60 -22.57 -11.99
CA ILE A 105 -60.42 -22.40 -10.53
C ILE A 105 -59.50 -23.49 -9.98
N TYR A 106 -59.68 -24.74 -10.40
CA TYR A 106 -58.82 -25.85 -10.01
C TYR A 106 -57.37 -25.64 -10.47
N GLY A 107 -57.17 -25.21 -11.72
CA GLY A 107 -55.86 -24.91 -12.28
C GLY A 107 -55.13 -23.81 -11.51
N ILE A 108 -55.80 -22.70 -11.23
CA ILE A 108 -55.24 -21.56 -10.47
C ILE A 108 -54.88 -22.00 -9.04
N LYS A 109 -55.78 -22.71 -8.36
CA LYS A 109 -55.52 -23.16 -6.98
C LYS A 109 -54.39 -24.16 -6.87
N LYS A 110 -54.23 -25.05 -7.86
CA LYS A 110 -53.23 -26.12 -7.83
C LYS A 110 -51.86 -25.68 -8.32
N TYR A 111 -51.80 -24.93 -9.43
CA TYR A 111 -50.55 -24.58 -10.11
C TYR A 111 -50.16 -23.10 -9.92
N GLY A 112 -51.00 -22.28 -9.31
CA GLY A 112 -50.74 -20.85 -9.14
C GLY A 112 -49.47 -20.55 -8.34
N ALA A 113 -49.20 -21.32 -7.27
CA ALA A 113 -48.00 -21.15 -6.46
C ALA A 113 -46.71 -21.45 -7.24
N ASP A 114 -46.72 -22.52 -8.04
CA ASP A 114 -45.57 -22.91 -8.85
C ASP A 114 -45.26 -21.87 -9.95
N VAL A 115 -46.31 -21.34 -10.58
CA VAL A 115 -46.16 -20.28 -11.61
C VAL A 115 -45.66 -18.98 -10.98
N ALA A 116 -46.15 -18.60 -9.80
CA ALA A 116 -45.66 -17.43 -9.07
C ALA A 116 -44.17 -17.58 -8.72
N ALA A 117 -43.79 -18.72 -8.11
CA ALA A 117 -42.40 -19.01 -7.79
C ALA A 117 -41.49 -19.04 -9.03
N PHE A 118 -41.99 -19.49 -10.18
CA PHE A 118 -41.24 -19.44 -11.43
C PHE A 118 -41.05 -18.01 -11.94
N ALA A 119 -42.08 -17.17 -11.86
CA ALA A 119 -41.98 -15.76 -12.24
C ALA A 119 -40.99 -14.99 -11.37
N ASP A 120 -40.99 -15.25 -10.06
CA ASP A 120 -40.06 -14.64 -9.10
C ASP A 120 -38.61 -15.05 -9.41
N LYS A 121 -38.36 -16.34 -9.64
CA LYS A 121 -37.04 -16.85 -10.06
C LYS A 121 -36.50 -16.18 -11.31
N LEU A 122 -37.35 -15.97 -12.33
CA LEU A 122 -36.93 -15.29 -13.55
C LEU A 122 -36.51 -13.84 -13.31
N ASN A 123 -37.14 -13.15 -12.35
CA ASN A 123 -36.77 -11.80 -11.98
C ASN A 123 -35.46 -11.78 -11.16
N GLU A 124 -35.34 -12.68 -10.18
CA GLU A 124 -34.13 -12.86 -9.38
C GLU A 124 -32.91 -13.18 -10.25
N GLU A 125 -33.03 -14.09 -11.21
CA GLU A 125 -31.93 -14.41 -12.15
C GLU A 125 -31.49 -13.21 -12.98
N LYS A 126 -32.43 -12.37 -13.42
CA LYS A 126 -32.10 -11.14 -14.17
C LYS A 126 -31.35 -10.16 -13.28
N ILE A 127 -31.84 -9.95 -12.06
CA ILE A 127 -31.20 -9.05 -11.08
C ILE A 127 -29.81 -9.57 -10.72
N ALA A 128 -29.66 -10.88 -10.49
CA ALA A 128 -28.38 -11.52 -10.18
C ALA A 128 -27.38 -11.32 -11.32
N LYS A 129 -27.75 -11.65 -12.57
CA LYS A 129 -26.88 -11.46 -13.75
C LYS A 129 -26.44 -10.01 -13.91
N VAL A 130 -27.35 -9.04 -13.77
CA VAL A 130 -27.02 -7.62 -13.86
C VAL A 130 -26.11 -7.18 -12.72
N THR A 131 -26.35 -7.69 -11.51
CA THR A 131 -25.53 -7.39 -10.33
C THR A 131 -24.13 -7.97 -10.46
N ASP A 132 -24.00 -9.19 -10.98
CA ASP A 132 -22.72 -9.86 -11.21
C ASP A 132 -21.90 -9.11 -12.26
N ILE A 133 -22.51 -8.72 -13.39
CA ILE A 133 -21.84 -7.92 -14.43
C ILE A 133 -21.36 -6.59 -13.85
N LYS A 134 -22.21 -5.90 -13.08
CA LYS A 134 -21.85 -4.65 -12.41
C LYS A 134 -20.68 -4.84 -11.45
N ASN A 135 -20.73 -5.86 -10.59
CA ASN A 135 -19.68 -6.14 -9.61
C ASN A 135 -18.36 -6.53 -10.26
N ASN A 136 -18.39 -7.34 -11.32
CA ASN A 136 -17.20 -7.69 -12.09
C ASN A 136 -16.60 -6.45 -12.77
N SER A 137 -17.43 -5.60 -13.38
CA SER A 137 -16.98 -4.35 -13.98
C SER A 137 -16.34 -3.40 -12.97
N ILE A 138 -16.90 -3.30 -11.76
CA ILE A 138 -16.32 -2.51 -10.67
C ILE A 138 -14.94 -3.07 -10.28
N LYS A 139 -14.83 -4.39 -10.09
CA LYS A 139 -13.56 -5.04 -9.74
C LYS A 139 -12.49 -4.85 -10.82
N ASP A 140 -12.87 -4.98 -12.09
CA ASP A 140 -11.94 -4.78 -13.21
C ASP A 140 -11.42 -3.34 -13.25
N LEU A 141 -12.30 -2.36 -13.01
CA LEU A 141 -11.91 -0.95 -12.92
C LEU A 141 -11.02 -0.67 -11.70
N GLU A 142 -11.32 -1.25 -10.53
CA GLU A 142 -10.49 -1.14 -9.35
C GLU A 142 -9.09 -1.73 -9.58
N ALA A 143 -9.01 -2.92 -10.19
CA ALA A 143 -7.74 -3.55 -10.55
C ALA A 143 -6.93 -2.71 -11.54
N ALA A 144 -7.59 -2.10 -12.53
CA ALA A 144 -6.94 -1.19 -13.47
C ALA A 144 -6.40 0.07 -12.76
N ILE A 145 -7.18 0.67 -11.85
CA ILE A 145 -6.75 1.82 -11.06
C ILE A 145 -5.50 1.49 -10.22
N ASP A 146 -5.48 0.32 -9.57
CA ASP A 146 -4.35 -0.08 -8.74
C ASP A 146 -3.11 -0.41 -9.57
N GLN A 147 -3.28 -0.93 -10.78
CA GLN A 147 -2.18 -1.13 -11.71
C GLN A 147 -1.59 0.21 -12.17
N GLU A 148 -2.42 1.19 -12.52
CA GLU A 148 -1.98 2.54 -12.89
C GLU A 148 -1.24 3.24 -11.74
N LYS A 149 -1.73 3.13 -10.51
CA LYS A 149 -1.01 3.64 -9.33
C LYS A 149 0.38 3.01 -9.18
N LYS A 150 0.52 1.71 -9.45
CA LYS A 150 1.83 1.03 -9.43
C LYS A 150 2.74 1.50 -10.55
N GLU A 151 2.21 1.82 -11.73
CA GLU A 151 2.99 2.40 -12.83
C GLU A 151 3.45 3.83 -12.48
N GLN A 152 2.58 4.66 -11.91
CA GLN A 152 2.92 5.99 -11.42
C GLN A 152 4.04 5.93 -10.37
N TRP A 153 3.92 5.05 -9.38
CA TRP A 153 4.95 4.83 -8.37
C TRP A 153 6.29 4.39 -8.98
N ARG A 154 6.27 3.53 -10.00
CA ARG A 154 7.49 3.13 -10.75
C ARG A 154 8.10 4.30 -11.51
N ALA A 155 7.30 5.16 -12.11
CA ALA A 155 7.77 6.35 -12.82
C ALA A 155 8.45 7.34 -11.86
N GLU A 156 7.87 7.57 -10.67
CA GLU A 156 8.47 8.36 -9.60
C GLU A 156 9.80 7.75 -9.13
N GLY A 157 9.86 6.43 -8.97
CA GLY A 157 11.07 5.72 -8.55
C GLY A 157 12.26 5.85 -9.52
N ARG A 158 12.02 6.21 -10.78
CA ARG A 158 13.08 6.34 -11.79
C ARG A 158 14.05 7.48 -11.49
N SER A 159 13.59 8.57 -10.87
CA SER A 159 14.45 9.70 -10.48
C SER A 159 15.46 9.27 -9.41
N TYR A 160 15.03 8.51 -8.41
CA TYR A 160 15.90 7.99 -7.34
C TYR A 160 17.03 7.11 -7.89
N LEU A 161 16.76 6.32 -8.92
CA LEU A 161 17.80 5.51 -9.57
C LEU A 161 18.88 6.40 -10.21
N PHE A 162 18.50 7.49 -10.87
CA PHE A 162 19.45 8.43 -11.45
C PHE A 162 20.21 9.22 -10.39
N ASP A 163 19.56 9.61 -9.30
CA ASP A 163 20.19 10.30 -8.17
C ASP A 163 21.21 9.41 -7.47
N ALA A 164 20.86 8.14 -7.20
CA ALA A 164 21.78 7.16 -6.63
C ALA A 164 23.02 6.97 -7.52
N LYS A 165 22.84 6.87 -8.86
CA LYS A 165 23.96 6.76 -9.80
C LYS A 165 24.85 8.01 -9.79
N ARG A 166 24.25 9.21 -9.80
CA ARG A 166 25.00 10.48 -9.74
C ARG A 166 25.81 10.59 -8.45
N ASN A 167 25.19 10.27 -7.32
CA ASN A 167 25.85 10.32 -6.01
C ASN A 167 26.96 9.27 -5.88
N ASN A 168 26.77 8.07 -6.43
CA ASN A 168 27.81 7.03 -6.43
C ASN A 168 29.05 7.49 -7.23
N ILE A 169 28.85 8.06 -8.42
CA ILE A 169 29.97 8.60 -9.22
C ILE A 169 30.67 9.74 -8.48
N ALA A 170 29.91 10.67 -7.88
CA ALA A 170 30.49 11.76 -7.10
C ALA A 170 31.32 11.24 -5.91
N MET A 171 30.81 10.24 -5.19
CA MET A 171 31.51 9.61 -4.07
C MET A 171 32.79 8.91 -4.54
N LEU A 172 32.75 8.19 -5.66
CA LEU A 172 33.94 7.54 -6.24
C LEU A 172 35.01 8.55 -6.63
N LEU A 173 34.62 9.68 -7.23
CA LEU A 173 35.57 10.74 -7.59
C LEU A 173 36.23 11.34 -6.35
N GLU A 174 35.45 11.63 -5.31
CA GLU A 174 35.94 12.13 -4.02
C GLU A 174 36.84 11.14 -3.29
N ALA A 175 36.52 9.84 -3.35
CA ALA A 175 37.34 8.78 -2.77
C ALA A 175 38.69 8.67 -3.48
N ASN A 176 38.69 8.63 -4.81
CA ASN A 176 39.92 8.61 -5.62
C ASN A 176 40.79 9.85 -5.37
N TYR A 177 40.17 11.02 -5.24
CA TYR A 177 40.90 12.25 -4.93
C TYR A 177 41.59 12.19 -3.56
N ARG A 178 40.85 11.76 -2.51
CA ARG A 178 41.41 11.59 -1.17
C ARG A 178 42.49 10.51 -1.12
N GLU A 179 42.30 9.41 -1.84
CA GLU A 179 43.30 8.34 -1.94
C GLU A 179 44.61 8.88 -2.51
N ARG A 180 44.56 9.62 -3.62
CA ARG A 180 45.76 10.24 -4.22
C ARG A 180 46.47 11.19 -3.26
N LEU A 181 45.73 12.03 -2.52
CA LEU A 181 46.31 12.91 -1.51
C LEU A 181 46.97 12.11 -0.37
N LEU A 182 46.32 11.04 0.10
CA LEU A 182 46.86 10.16 1.13
C LEU A 182 48.11 9.42 0.67
N THR A 183 48.16 8.97 -0.59
CA THR A 183 49.37 8.36 -1.17
C THR A 183 50.54 9.34 -1.11
N VAL A 184 50.35 10.59 -1.55
CA VAL A 184 51.41 11.61 -1.50
C VAL A 184 51.81 11.91 -0.07
N TYR A 185 50.86 12.08 0.84
CA TYR A 185 51.12 12.31 2.26
C TYR A 185 51.96 11.17 2.88
N ASN A 186 51.56 9.92 2.63
CA ASN A 186 52.26 8.75 3.15
C ASN A 186 53.67 8.62 2.59
N GLU A 187 53.88 8.90 1.31
CA GLU A 187 55.21 8.89 0.69
C GLU A 187 56.13 9.96 1.30
N VAL A 188 55.64 11.20 1.48
CA VAL A 188 56.42 12.27 2.11
C VAL A 188 56.75 11.90 3.56
N LYS A 189 55.77 11.41 4.32
CA LYS A 189 55.96 10.95 5.70
C LYS A 189 57.02 9.85 5.75
N LYS A 190 56.96 8.86 4.86
CA LYS A 190 57.93 7.76 4.79
C LYS A 190 59.35 8.26 4.57
N ARG A 191 59.56 9.30 3.76
CA ARG A 191 60.89 9.92 3.57
C ARG A 191 61.38 10.60 4.85
N LEU A 192 60.50 11.31 5.56
CA LEU A 192 60.85 12.00 6.80
C LEU A 192 61.14 10.99 7.92
N ASP A 193 60.26 10.00 8.10
CA ASP A 193 60.43 8.91 9.07
C ASP A 193 61.73 8.15 8.80
N TYR A 194 62.10 7.93 7.53
CA TYR A 194 63.38 7.33 7.17
C TYR A 194 64.59 8.17 7.63
N GLN A 195 64.54 9.50 7.46
CA GLN A 195 65.61 10.38 7.92
C GLN A 195 65.74 10.36 9.45
N VAL A 196 64.62 10.43 10.16
CA VAL A 196 64.61 10.33 11.63
C VAL A 196 65.14 8.97 12.10
N ALA A 197 64.73 7.88 11.45
CA ALA A 197 65.24 6.54 11.76
C ALA A 197 66.74 6.43 11.52
N MET A 198 67.27 7.03 10.44
CA MET A 198 68.70 7.06 10.17
C MET A 198 69.49 7.86 11.22
N GLN A 199 68.95 8.99 11.68
CA GLN A 199 69.54 9.78 12.75
C GLN A 199 69.58 9.00 14.07
N ASN A 200 68.46 8.37 14.44
CA ASN A 200 68.38 7.53 15.64
C ASN A 200 69.36 6.35 15.57
N LEU A 201 69.46 5.68 14.42
CA LEU A 201 70.43 4.60 14.21
C LEU A 201 71.87 5.09 14.36
N LYS A 202 72.20 6.25 13.78
CA LYS A 202 73.54 6.84 13.89
C LYS A 202 73.89 7.14 15.35
N HIS A 203 72.99 7.78 16.09
CA HIS A 203 73.19 8.04 17.51
C HIS A 203 73.33 6.74 18.32
N GLN A 204 72.54 5.72 18.02
CA GLN A 204 72.66 4.41 18.68
C GLN A 204 74.02 3.76 18.38
N LYS A 205 74.48 3.79 17.13
CA LYS A 205 75.81 3.30 16.73
C LYS A 205 76.96 4.06 17.42
N GLU A 206 76.85 5.38 17.52
CA GLU A 206 77.82 6.22 18.22
C GLU A 206 77.86 5.89 19.71
N GLN A 207 76.71 5.72 20.35
CA GLN A 207 76.60 5.30 21.75
C GLN A 207 77.19 3.91 21.97
N ASP A 208 76.83 2.93 21.14
CA ASP A 208 77.35 1.56 21.22
C ASP A 208 78.88 1.55 21.05
N HIS A 209 79.40 2.30 20.08
CA HIS A 209 80.84 2.42 19.86
C HIS A 209 81.55 3.09 21.05
N MET A 210 80.98 4.16 21.59
CA MET A 210 81.49 4.84 22.77
C MET A 210 81.53 3.89 23.98
N ILE A 211 80.46 3.14 24.23
CA ILE A 211 80.40 2.14 25.32
C ILE A 211 81.50 1.09 25.13
N GLN A 212 81.62 0.51 23.94
CA GLN A 212 82.67 -0.48 23.63
C GLN A 212 84.09 0.09 23.76
N TRP A 213 84.31 1.35 23.35
CA TRP A 213 85.59 2.01 23.48
C TRP A 213 85.94 2.28 24.94
N VAL A 214 84.99 2.79 25.74
CA VAL A 214 85.18 3.01 27.18
C VAL A 214 85.46 1.68 27.88
N GLU A 215 84.67 0.65 27.62
CA GLU A 215 84.87 -0.69 28.19
C GLU A 215 86.27 -1.23 27.87
N LYS A 216 86.69 -1.15 26.61
CA LYS A 216 88.02 -1.61 26.17
C LYS A 216 89.15 -0.83 26.84
N ASN A 217 89.05 0.50 26.93
CA ASN A 217 90.07 1.33 27.58
C ASN A 217 90.11 1.09 29.09
N VAL A 218 88.97 0.92 29.75
CA VAL A 218 88.90 0.56 31.16
C VAL A 218 89.60 -0.78 31.39
N VAL A 219 89.26 -1.83 30.62
CA VAL A 219 89.90 -3.14 30.71
C VAL A 219 91.42 -3.06 30.47
N GLN A 220 91.87 -2.25 29.51
CA GLN A 220 93.30 -2.06 29.22
C GLN A 220 94.04 -1.24 30.30
N SER A 221 93.37 -0.25 30.92
CA SER A 221 93.96 0.60 31.95
C SER A 221 94.10 -0.11 33.30
N ILE A 222 93.34 -1.17 33.53
CA ILE A 222 93.46 -2.01 34.72
C ILE A 222 94.79 -2.77 34.64
N THR A 223 95.80 -2.23 35.32
CA THR A 223 97.08 -2.92 35.47
C THR A 223 96.95 -4.10 36.44
N PRO A 224 97.74 -5.19 36.28
CA PRO A 224 97.72 -6.30 37.23
C PRO A 224 98.09 -5.86 38.66
N GLN A 225 98.76 -4.72 38.81
CA GLN A 225 99.06 -4.11 40.11
C GLN A 225 97.81 -3.48 40.75
N GLN A 226 97.01 -2.72 39.99
CA GLN A 226 95.73 -2.18 40.48
C GLN A 226 94.73 -3.28 40.83
N GLN A 227 94.74 -4.43 40.15
CA GLN A 227 93.91 -5.57 40.53
C GLN A 227 94.29 -6.10 41.93
N LYS A 228 95.59 -6.21 42.22
CA LYS A 228 96.08 -6.62 43.55
C LYS A 228 95.73 -5.59 44.63
N GLU A 229 95.87 -4.30 44.33
CA GLU A 229 95.49 -3.22 45.25
C GLU A 229 93.97 -3.17 45.49
N SER A 230 93.16 -3.45 44.46
CA SER A 230 91.70 -3.56 44.58
C SER A 230 91.31 -4.77 45.44
N ILE A 231 91.96 -5.92 45.26
CA ILE A 231 91.77 -7.10 46.14
C ILE A 231 92.18 -6.77 47.58
N ALA A 232 93.30 -6.07 47.79
CA ALA A 232 93.73 -5.65 49.11
C ALA A 232 92.71 -4.69 49.76
N LYS A 233 92.11 -3.79 48.97
CA LYS A 233 91.04 -2.91 49.42
C LYS A 233 89.75 -3.69 49.73
N CYS A 234 89.36 -4.67 48.92
CA CYS A 234 88.25 -5.56 49.25
C CYS A 234 88.50 -6.32 50.56
N ILE A 235 89.73 -6.78 50.81
CA ILE A 235 90.13 -7.41 52.08
C ILE A 235 90.07 -6.40 53.23
N SER A 236 90.47 -5.14 53.02
CA SER A 236 90.34 -4.11 54.06
C SER A 236 88.88 -3.79 54.36
N ASP A 237 88.03 -3.71 53.34
CA ASP A 237 86.61 -3.42 53.47
C ASP A 237 85.89 -4.59 54.16
N LEU A 238 86.24 -5.84 53.83
CA LEU A 238 85.77 -7.03 54.54
C LEU A 238 86.26 -7.08 56.00
N LYS A 239 87.52 -6.69 56.28
CA LYS A 239 88.02 -6.57 57.66
C LYS A 239 87.35 -5.45 58.44
N ALA A 240 87.01 -4.35 57.78
CA ALA A 240 86.25 -3.26 58.39
C ALA A 240 84.82 -3.73 58.71
N LEU A 241 84.15 -4.39 57.78
CA LEU A 241 82.83 -5.01 57.98
C LEU A 241 82.87 -6.09 59.07
N SER A 242 83.92 -6.92 59.14
CA SER A 242 84.06 -7.96 60.17
C SER A 242 84.34 -7.37 61.56
N LYS A 243 85.11 -6.29 61.65
CA LYS A 243 85.29 -5.55 62.91
C LYS A 243 83.98 -4.91 63.36
N SER A 244 83.22 -4.30 62.46
CA SER A 244 81.89 -3.79 62.82
C SER A 244 80.92 -4.90 63.23
N ALA A 245 81.06 -6.11 62.67
CA ALA A 245 80.26 -7.27 63.06
C ALA A 245 80.69 -7.88 64.41
N GLN A 246 81.98 -7.87 64.77
CA GLN A 246 82.48 -8.35 66.06
C GLN A 246 82.24 -7.38 67.23
N VAL A 247 82.05 -6.08 66.95
CA VAL A 247 81.68 -5.07 67.97
C VAL A 247 80.18 -5.15 68.33
N ALA A 248 79.38 -5.94 67.60
CA ALA A 248 77.95 -6.11 67.82
C ALA A 248 77.57 -7.36 68.66
N VAL A 249 78.54 -8.06 69.26
CA VAL A 249 78.38 -9.15 70.25
C VAL A 249 79.14 -8.79 71.51
#